data_AF-A0A2V8BID5-F1
#
_entry.id   AF-A0A2V8BID5-F1
#
_cell.length_a   1.000
_cell.length_b   1.000
_cell.length_c   1.000
_cell.angle_alpha   90.00
_cell.angle_beta   90.00
_cell.angle_gamma   90.00
#
_symmetry.space_group_name_H-M   'P 1'
#
loop_
_entity.id
_entity.type
_entity.pdbx_description
1 polymer ?
#
loop_
_entity_poly.entity_id
_entity_poly.type
_entity_poly.pdbx_seq_one_letter_code
_entity_poly.pdbx_strand_id
1 'polypeptide(L)'
;MRVCRLVQVSTFALTIVAAVAVSHAQTQQPPNQVMPDLNAPRPIDIRDSVWLEELTWMEVRDLMKAGKTTIIVPTGGVEQNGPYLAAGKHNYVLQATCPAIAKKLGNALCAPVVPFVPEGDIDPPTQHMK
;
A
#
# COMPACT_ATOMS: atom_id res chain seq x y z
N MET A 1 47.45 -14.36 63.78
CA MET A 1 46.14 -14.25 63.07
C MET A 1 46.06 -12.83 62.49
N ARG A 2 45.79 -12.63 61.18
CA ARG A 2 44.45 -12.31 60.60
C ARG A 2 43.70 -11.27 61.49
N VAL A 3 43.32 -10.04 61.11
CA VAL A 3 42.65 -9.44 59.91
C VAL A 3 42.84 -7.90 59.98
N CYS A 4 42.70 -7.02 58.96
CA CYS A 4 42.95 -7.02 57.50
C CYS A 4 42.61 -5.60 56.92
N ARG A 5 43.09 -5.26 55.70
CA ARG A 5 42.67 -4.18 54.77
C ARG A 5 42.78 -2.68 55.17
N LEU A 6 43.60 -1.97 54.39
CA LEU A 6 43.40 -0.57 54.00
C LEU A 6 41.97 -0.34 53.46
N VAL A 7 41.42 0.86 53.67
CA VAL A 7 40.37 1.44 52.82
C VAL A 7 40.80 2.84 52.38
N GLN A 8 40.66 3.08 51.08
CA GLN A 8 41.17 4.24 50.36
C GLN A 8 40.04 5.24 50.13
N VAL A 9 40.17 6.46 50.66
CA VAL A 9 39.19 7.53 50.41
C VAL A 9 39.65 8.32 49.17
N SER A 10 39.17 7.88 48.00
CA SER A 10 39.43 8.55 46.73
C SER A 10 38.35 9.59 46.46
N THR A 11 38.72 10.86 46.43
CA THR A 11 37.80 11.98 46.10
C THR A 11 37.39 11.93 44.63
N PHE A 12 36.18 11.43 44.36
CA PHE A 12 35.57 11.53 43.03
C PHE A 12 35.11 12.98 42.77
N ALA A 13 35.82 13.67 41.87
CA ALA A 13 35.36 14.94 41.31
C ALA A 13 34.22 14.67 40.31
N LEU A 14 33.01 15.16 40.62
CA LEU A 14 31.83 14.99 39.78
C LEU A 14 31.79 16.04 38.67
N THR A 15 32.44 15.76 37.54
CA THR A 15 32.32 16.59 36.32
C THR A 15 31.01 16.30 35.60
N ILE A 16 29.98 17.11 35.90
CA ILE A 16 28.72 17.11 35.16
C ILE A 16 28.96 17.71 33.77
N VAL A 17 29.20 16.86 32.77
CA VAL A 17 29.17 17.26 31.37
C VAL A 17 27.69 17.36 30.95
N ALA A 18 27.16 18.58 30.92
CA ALA A 18 25.84 18.84 30.38
C ALA A 18 25.83 18.58 28.86
N ALA A 19 25.41 17.39 28.46
CA ALA A 19 25.19 17.05 27.07
C ALA A 19 24.02 17.88 26.52
N VAL A 20 24.32 19.00 25.87
CA VAL A 20 23.34 19.80 25.15
C VAL A 20 22.84 18.97 23.98
N ALA A 21 21.68 18.35 24.14
CA ALA A 21 20.98 17.68 23.06
C ALA A 21 20.56 18.76 22.04
N VAL A 22 21.34 18.91 20.97
CA VAL A 22 20.98 19.76 19.84
C VAL A 22 19.85 19.06 19.10
N SER A 23 18.62 19.36 19.52
CA SER A 23 17.40 19.02 18.79
C SER A 23 17.46 19.67 17.42
N HIS A 24 17.98 18.93 16.44
CA HIS A 24 17.87 19.26 15.03
C HIS A 24 16.41 19.08 14.65
N ALA A 25 15.62 20.14 14.87
CA ALA A 25 14.33 20.30 14.22
C ALA A 25 14.60 20.41 12.72
N GLN A 26 14.70 19.26 12.04
CA GLN A 26 14.73 19.22 10.60
C GLN A 26 13.42 19.86 10.13
N THR A 27 13.53 21.06 9.58
CA THR A 27 12.47 21.66 8.76
C THR A 27 12.31 20.79 7.52
N GLN A 28 11.54 19.71 7.64
CA GLN A 28 11.13 18.90 6.51
C GLN A 28 10.32 19.82 5.60
N GLN A 29 10.96 20.25 4.51
CA GLN A 29 10.30 20.97 3.43
C GLN A 29 9.05 20.17 3.04
N PRO A 30 7.86 20.78 2.91
CA PRO A 30 6.66 20.04 2.59
C PRO A 30 6.89 19.20 1.32
N PRO A 31 6.49 17.92 1.30
CA PRO A 31 6.85 17.01 0.23
C PRO A 31 6.36 17.55 -1.12
N ASN A 32 7.27 17.65 -2.08
CA ASN A 32 6.95 18.15 -3.42
C ASN A 32 5.97 17.20 -4.10
N GLN A 33 4.69 17.60 -4.19
CA GLN A 33 3.63 16.78 -4.77
C GLN A 33 3.75 16.62 -6.30
N VAL A 34 4.48 17.53 -6.97
CA VAL A 34 4.69 17.48 -8.43
C VAL A 34 5.81 16.52 -8.79
N MET A 35 6.88 16.50 -7.98
CA MET A 35 8.03 15.60 -8.14
C MET A 35 8.38 14.97 -6.78
N PRO A 36 7.68 13.90 -6.37
CA PRO A 36 7.96 13.21 -5.12
C PRO A 36 9.30 12.47 -5.19
N ASP A 37 10.03 12.42 -4.07
CA ASP A 37 11.19 11.53 -3.95
C ASP A 37 10.72 10.06 -3.95
N LEU A 38 10.99 9.38 -5.06
CA LEU A 38 10.61 7.99 -5.29
C LEU A 38 11.25 7.01 -4.28
N ASN A 39 12.31 7.41 -3.58
CA ASN A 39 12.99 6.58 -2.57
C ASN A 39 12.68 6.98 -1.12
N ALA A 40 11.88 8.03 -0.89
CA ALA A 40 11.52 8.46 0.45
C ALA A 40 10.86 7.33 1.27
N PRO A 41 11.18 7.19 2.57
CA PRO A 41 10.50 6.25 3.44
C PRO A 41 9.02 6.62 3.56
N ARG A 42 8.15 5.61 3.60
CA ARG A 42 6.71 5.80 3.73
C ARG A 42 6.37 6.31 5.15
N PRO A 43 5.52 7.35 5.30
CA PRO A 43 5.25 7.99 6.60
C PRO A 43 4.15 7.30 7.44
N ILE A 44 3.44 6.34 6.86
CA ILE A 44 2.35 5.57 7.49
C ILE A 44 2.56 4.09 7.24
N ASP A 45 2.01 3.22 8.09
CA ASP A 45 2.05 1.77 7.87
C ASP A 45 1.27 1.34 6.63
N ILE A 46 1.60 0.16 6.10
CA ILE A 46 0.99 -0.38 4.89
C ILE A 46 -0.36 -1.04 5.21
N ARG A 47 -1.38 -0.72 4.41
CA ARG A 47 -2.71 -1.32 4.47
C ARG A 47 -2.69 -2.75 3.95
N ASP A 48 -3.35 -3.66 4.67
CA ASP A 48 -3.68 -5.00 4.16
C ASP A 48 -4.82 -4.90 3.14
N SER A 49 -4.45 -4.69 1.87
CA SER A 49 -5.38 -4.77 0.74
C SER A 49 -4.71 -5.37 -0.48
N VAL A 50 -5.54 -5.94 -1.35
CA VAL A 50 -5.15 -6.37 -2.70
C VAL A 50 -5.68 -5.42 -3.78
N TRP A 51 -6.53 -4.45 -3.44
CA TRP A 51 -7.02 -3.43 -4.37
C TRP A 51 -6.03 -2.28 -4.50
N LEU A 52 -5.60 -2.00 -5.73
CA LEU A 52 -4.66 -0.91 -6.04
C LEU A 52 -5.21 0.46 -5.62
N GLU A 53 -6.52 0.66 -5.75
CA GLU A 53 -7.23 1.90 -5.41
C GLU A 53 -7.38 2.17 -3.90
N GLU A 54 -7.14 1.15 -3.06
CA GLU A 54 -7.09 1.31 -1.60
C GLU A 54 -5.68 1.63 -1.08
N LEU A 55 -4.68 1.68 -1.97
CA LEU A 55 -3.26 1.84 -1.65
C LEU A 55 -2.73 3.18 -2.15
N THR A 56 -1.87 3.82 -1.34
CA THR A 56 -1.07 4.96 -1.77
C THR A 56 0.03 4.51 -2.75
N TRP A 57 0.53 5.44 -3.58
CA TRP A 57 1.64 5.16 -4.50
C TRP A 57 2.89 4.60 -3.80
N MET A 58 3.13 4.98 -2.53
CA MET A 58 4.25 4.48 -1.73
C MET A 58 4.07 3.02 -1.32
N GLU A 59 2.85 2.63 -0.96
CA GLU A 59 2.52 1.23 -0.64
C GLU A 59 2.62 0.35 -1.88
N VAL A 60 2.10 0.81 -3.03
CA VAL A 60 2.24 0.11 -4.32
C VAL A 60 3.72 -0.07 -4.68
N ARG A 61 4.54 0.98 -4.58
CA ARG A 61 5.99 0.94 -4.78
C ARG A 61 6.67 -0.08 -3.87
N ASP A 62 6.35 -0.04 -2.57
CA ASP A 62 6.96 -0.92 -1.57
C ASP A 62 6.54 -2.39 -1.80
N LEU A 63 5.29 -2.63 -2.18
CA LEU A 63 4.77 -3.95 -2.55
C LEU A 63 5.43 -4.51 -3.81
N MET A 64 5.67 -3.69 -4.83
CA MET A 64 6.43 -4.08 -6.02
C MET A 64 7.86 -4.50 -5.65
N LYS A 65 8.53 -3.72 -4.78
CA LYS A 65 9.86 -4.08 -4.24
C LYS A 65 9.81 -5.37 -3.40
N ALA A 66 8.69 -5.65 -2.73
CA ALA A 66 8.44 -6.88 -1.98
C ALA A 66 7.94 -8.07 -2.82
N GLY A 67 7.87 -7.95 -4.15
CA GLY A 67 7.54 -9.05 -5.06
C GLY A 67 6.09 -9.12 -5.56
N LYS A 68 5.27 -8.08 -5.35
CA LYS A 68 3.99 -7.94 -6.06
C LYS A 68 4.25 -7.53 -7.53
N THR A 69 4.38 -8.52 -8.41
CA THR A 69 4.79 -8.36 -9.81
C THR A 69 3.65 -8.59 -10.82
N THR A 70 2.44 -8.89 -10.36
CA THR A 70 1.28 -9.18 -11.22
C THR A 70 0.11 -8.29 -10.86
N ILE A 71 -0.65 -7.84 -11.87
CA ILE A 71 -1.92 -7.14 -11.66
C ILE A 71 -3.02 -7.79 -12.49
N ILE A 72 -4.18 -7.98 -11.87
CA ILE A 72 -5.41 -8.41 -12.52
C ILE A 72 -6.18 -7.15 -12.90
N VAL A 73 -6.65 -7.07 -14.15
CA VAL A 73 -7.53 -6.00 -14.62
C VAL A 73 -8.94 -6.56 -14.77
N PRO A 74 -9.81 -6.42 -13.75
CA PRO A 74 -11.19 -6.91 -13.84
C PRO A 74 -12.03 -6.01 -14.76
N THR A 75 -12.47 -6.55 -15.89
CA THR A 75 -13.38 -5.90 -16.83
C THR A 75 -14.80 -6.41 -16.62
N GLY A 76 -15.67 -5.54 -16.11
CA GLY A 76 -17.09 -5.83 -15.90
C GLY A 76 -17.95 -5.23 -17.00
N GLY A 77 -19.15 -4.76 -16.65
CA GLY A 77 -20.14 -4.28 -17.62
C GLY A 77 -21.51 -4.00 -17.01
N VAL A 78 -22.37 -3.36 -17.80
CA VAL A 78 -23.75 -3.01 -17.42
C VAL A 78 -24.67 -3.33 -18.61
N GLU A 79 -25.39 -4.43 -18.51
CA GLU A 79 -26.22 -4.97 -19.60
C GLU A 79 -27.63 -5.34 -19.13
N GLN A 80 -28.56 -5.49 -20.06
CA GLN A 80 -29.80 -6.21 -19.76
C GLN A 80 -29.45 -7.70 -19.52
N ASN A 81 -30.06 -8.35 -18.53
CA ASN A 81 -29.91 -9.79 -18.36
C ASN A 81 -31.20 -10.43 -17.82
N GLY A 82 -32.30 -10.20 -18.54
CA GLY A 82 -33.63 -10.64 -18.13
C GLY A 82 -34.20 -9.86 -16.93
N PRO A 83 -35.35 -10.30 -16.38
CA PRO A 83 -36.14 -9.51 -15.44
C PRO A 83 -35.74 -9.63 -13.95
N TYR A 84 -34.77 -10.49 -13.62
CA TYR A 84 -34.45 -10.86 -12.23
C TYR A 84 -32.98 -10.60 -11.82
N LEU A 85 -32.17 -10.02 -12.69
CA LEU A 85 -30.76 -9.72 -12.42
C LEU A 85 -30.50 -8.22 -12.49
N ALA A 86 -29.65 -7.72 -11.59
CA ALA A 86 -29.16 -6.35 -11.66
C ALA A 86 -28.26 -6.18 -12.88
N ALA A 87 -28.45 -5.09 -13.63
CA ALA A 87 -27.71 -4.85 -14.88
C ALA A 87 -26.18 -4.84 -14.70
N GLY A 88 -25.70 -4.35 -13.54
CA GLY A 88 -24.29 -4.33 -13.16
C GLY A 88 -23.74 -5.64 -12.58
N LYS A 89 -24.39 -6.81 -12.79
CA LYS A 89 -23.99 -8.09 -12.16
C LYS A 89 -22.51 -8.44 -12.33
N HIS A 90 -21.93 -8.12 -13.49
CA HIS A 90 -20.52 -8.37 -13.78
C HIS A 90 -19.60 -7.63 -12.80
N ASN A 91 -19.90 -6.36 -12.51
CA ASN A 91 -19.13 -5.54 -11.59
C ASN A 91 -19.16 -6.12 -10.15
N TYR A 92 -20.34 -6.56 -9.68
CA TYR A 92 -20.46 -7.16 -8.34
C TYR A 92 -19.74 -8.51 -8.20
N VAL A 93 -19.80 -9.37 -9.23
CA VAL A 93 -19.04 -10.64 -9.24
C VAL A 93 -17.54 -10.36 -9.16
N LEU A 94 -17.03 -9.38 -9.93
CA LEU A 94 -15.61 -9.05 -9.95
C LEU A 94 -15.09 -8.48 -8.62
N GLN A 95 -15.91 -7.72 -7.88
CA GLN A 95 -15.57 -7.24 -6.54
C GLN A 95 -15.29 -8.38 -5.55
N ALA A 96 -15.96 -9.54 -5.69
CA ALA A 96 -15.67 -10.72 -4.88
C ALA A 96 -14.56 -11.60 -5.50
N THR A 97 -14.54 -11.77 -6.82
CA THR A 97 -13.67 -12.72 -7.50
C THR A 97 -12.23 -12.24 -7.63
N CYS A 98 -11.98 -10.96 -7.94
CA CYS A 98 -10.60 -10.48 -8.11
C CYS A 98 -9.75 -10.67 -6.83
N PRO A 99 -10.22 -10.27 -5.63
CA PRO A 99 -9.47 -10.48 -4.40
C PRO A 99 -9.18 -11.95 -4.08
N ALA A 100 -10.10 -12.86 -4.41
CA ALA A 100 -9.91 -14.30 -4.22
C ALA A 100 -8.79 -14.84 -5.13
N ILE A 101 -8.75 -14.42 -6.40
CA ILE A 101 -7.67 -14.80 -7.34
C ILE A 101 -6.35 -14.16 -6.90
N ALA A 102 -6.32 -12.88 -6.58
CA ALA A 102 -5.10 -12.17 -6.17
C ALA A 102 -4.45 -12.79 -4.92
N LYS A 103 -5.26 -13.15 -3.92
CA LYS A 103 -4.81 -13.87 -2.71
C LYS A 103 -4.28 -15.26 -3.04
N LYS A 104 -4.92 -16.01 -3.95
CA LYS A 104 -4.46 -17.35 -4.38
C LYS A 104 -3.15 -17.32 -5.17
N LEU A 105 -2.91 -16.27 -5.95
CA LEU A 105 -1.63 -16.07 -6.66
C LEU A 105 -0.51 -15.61 -5.72
N GLY A 106 -0.83 -14.90 -4.64
CA GLY A 106 0.13 -14.42 -3.64
C GLY A 106 0.96 -13.21 -4.09
N ASN A 107 1.41 -13.19 -5.35
CA ASN A 107 2.21 -12.12 -5.96
C ASN A 107 1.39 -11.05 -6.71
N ALA A 108 0.06 -11.12 -6.65
CA ALA A 108 -0.83 -10.27 -7.43
C ALA A 108 -1.54 -9.17 -6.61
N LEU A 109 -1.98 -8.13 -7.33
CA LEU A 109 -2.94 -7.08 -6.94
C LEU A 109 -4.11 -7.03 -7.94
N CYS A 110 -5.17 -6.32 -7.59
CA CYS A 110 -6.33 -6.00 -8.43
C CYS A 110 -6.31 -4.51 -8.80
N ALA A 111 -6.38 -4.21 -10.10
CA ALA A 111 -6.70 -2.87 -10.58
C ALA A 111 -8.17 -2.52 -10.27
N PRO A 112 -8.57 -1.23 -10.34
CA PRO A 112 -9.97 -0.82 -10.35
C PRO A 112 -10.79 -1.65 -11.36
N VAL A 113 -12.05 -1.95 -11.02
CA VAL A 113 -12.97 -2.57 -11.97
C VAL A 113 -13.26 -1.60 -13.10
N VAL A 114 -12.99 -2.00 -14.35
CA VAL A 114 -13.44 -1.28 -15.54
C VAL A 114 -14.94 -1.58 -15.69
N PRO A 115 -15.85 -0.65 -15.38
CA PRO A 115 -17.25 -1.00 -15.12
C PRO A 115 -18.15 -0.91 -16.36
N PHE A 116 -17.59 -0.44 -17.47
CA PHE A 116 -18.25 -0.25 -18.76
C PHE A 116 -17.34 -0.81 -19.87
N VAL A 117 -17.88 -1.73 -20.68
CA VAL A 117 -17.22 -2.34 -21.84
C VAL A 117 -18.22 -2.47 -22.99
N PRO A 118 -17.78 -2.69 -24.24
CA PRO A 118 -18.67 -3.08 -25.32
C PRO A 118 -19.28 -4.46 -25.05
N GLU A 119 -20.61 -4.54 -25.04
CA GLU A 119 -21.36 -5.79 -24.83
C GLU A 119 -21.75 -6.39 -26.21
N GLY A 120 -20.75 -6.46 -27.10
CA GLY A 120 -20.88 -6.80 -28.53
C GLY A 120 -19.79 -6.13 -29.37
N ASP A 121 -19.75 -6.46 -30.66
CA ASP A 121 -18.87 -5.81 -31.64
C ASP A 121 -19.38 -4.40 -31.99
N ILE A 122 -18.45 -3.49 -32.31
CA ILE A 122 -18.77 -2.11 -32.71
C ILE A 122 -19.07 -2.01 -34.21
N ASP A 123 -18.33 -2.74 -35.05
CA ASP A 123 -18.49 -2.73 -36.51
C ASP A 123 -18.16 -4.13 -37.11
N PRO A 124 -19.13 -4.83 -37.72
CA PRO A 124 -20.55 -4.52 -37.70
C PRO A 124 -21.15 -4.67 -36.29
N PRO A 125 -22.15 -3.88 -35.88
CA PRO A 125 -22.77 -3.99 -34.57
C PRO A 125 -23.34 -5.38 -34.24
N THR A 126 -22.98 -5.95 -33.08
CA THR A 126 -23.55 -7.22 -32.58
C THR A 126 -24.09 -7.14 -31.15
N GLN A 127 -24.87 -8.15 -30.75
CA GLN A 127 -25.47 -8.30 -29.42
C GLN A 127 -26.14 -7.04 -28.85
N HIS A 128 -25.59 -6.43 -27.80
CA HIS A 128 -26.15 -5.25 -27.13
C HIS A 128 -25.57 -3.92 -27.65
N MET A 129 -24.71 -3.97 -28.67
CA MET A 129 -24.23 -2.82 -29.42
C MET A 129 -25.06 -2.53 -30.70
N LYS A 130 -26.11 -3.32 -30.96
CA LYS A 130 -27.04 -3.20 -32.10
C LYS A 130 -27.92 -1.95 -32.06
#